data_AF-A0A3A8B428-F1
#
_entry.id   AF-A0A3A8B428-F1
#
_cell.length_a   1.000
_cell.length_b   1.000
_cell.length_c   1.000
_cell.angle_alpha   90.00
_cell.angle_beta   90.00
_cell.angle_gamma   90.00
#
_symmetry.space_group_name_H-M   'P 1'
#
loop_
_entity.id
_entity.type
_entity.pdbx_description
1 polymer ?
#
loop_
_entity_poly.entity_id
_entity_poly.type
_entity_poly.pdbx_seq_one_letter_code
_entity_poly.pdbx_strand_id
1 'polypeptide(L)'
;MPKKPHQDTKLAKYIERRVLELKSKKSQLEIANAAGFKNPNMVTMIKLGSSKLALDRVPSMARALECDPAFLMRLALEQAVGDTAAQAILEIFGTAVTANERAWLEEIRDASGNSDPRMTSRSSTALRSIFRR
;
A
#
# COMPACT_ATOMS: atom_id res chain seq x y z
N MET A 1 12.29 22.86 -20.27
CA MET A 1 12.35 22.44 -18.85
C MET A 1 12.71 20.96 -18.80
N PRO A 2 13.57 20.50 -17.87
CA PRO A 2 13.90 19.08 -17.77
C PRO A 2 12.64 18.27 -17.42
N LYS A 3 12.44 17.15 -18.13
CA LYS A 3 11.31 16.24 -17.90
C LYS A 3 11.43 15.63 -16.50
N LYS A 4 10.39 15.75 -15.68
CA LYS A 4 10.40 15.18 -14.33
C LYS A 4 10.20 13.66 -14.42
N PRO A 5 10.91 12.86 -13.61
CA PRO A 5 10.99 11.41 -13.80
C PRO A 5 9.64 10.69 -13.64
N HIS A 6 8.70 11.24 -12.86
CA HIS A 6 7.45 10.56 -12.54
C HIS A 6 6.19 11.31 -13.01
N GLN A 7 6.33 12.39 -13.76
CA GLN A 7 5.19 13.28 -14.10
C GLN A 7 4.06 12.56 -14.86
N ASP A 8 4.40 11.55 -15.65
CA ASP A 8 3.44 10.84 -16.51
C ASP A 8 2.84 9.60 -15.84
N THR A 9 3.30 9.27 -14.62
CA THR A 9 2.89 8.05 -13.90
C THR A 9 1.42 8.12 -13.46
N LYS A 10 0.76 6.95 -13.45
CA LYS A 10 -0.65 6.85 -13.01
C LYS A 10 -0.83 7.37 -11.58
N LEU A 11 0.17 7.14 -10.71
CA LEU A 11 0.17 7.64 -9.34
C LEU A 11 0.16 9.18 -9.27
N ALA A 12 1.05 9.86 -10.00
CA ALA A 12 1.15 11.32 -9.98
C ALA A 12 -0.18 11.96 -10.42
N LYS A 13 -0.76 11.46 -11.52
CA LYS A 13 -2.07 11.89 -12.05
C LYS A 13 -3.21 11.59 -11.08
N TYR A 14 -3.18 10.44 -10.42
CA TYR A 14 -4.20 10.06 -9.43
C TYR A 14 -4.18 11.00 -8.21
N ILE A 15 -2.99 11.28 -7.68
CA ILE A 15 -2.81 12.18 -6.53
C ILE A 15 -3.22 13.60 -6.89
N GLU A 16 -2.83 14.10 -8.07
CA GLU A 16 -3.25 15.41 -8.57
C GLU A 16 -4.78 15.54 -8.59
N ARG A 17 -5.47 14.55 -9.17
CA ARG A 17 -6.92 14.52 -9.23
C ARG A 17 -7.56 14.46 -7.83
N ARG A 18 -7.13 13.56 -6.94
CA ARG A 18 -7.70 13.47 -5.58
C ARG A 18 -7.48 14.71 -4.75
N VAL A 19 -6.32 15.34 -4.87
CA VAL A 19 -6.05 16.62 -4.19
C VAL A 19 -7.01 17.71 -4.66
N LEU A 20 -7.35 17.74 -5.96
CA LEU A 20 -8.30 18.70 -6.51
C LEU A 20 -9.73 18.42 -6.03
N GLU A 21 -10.15 17.15 -6.01
CA GLU A 21 -11.46 16.72 -5.50
C GLU A 21 -11.64 17.02 -4.00
N LEU A 22 -10.56 16.99 -3.21
CA LEU A 22 -10.58 17.28 -1.79
C LEU A 22 -10.38 18.77 -1.45
N LYS A 23 -10.15 19.64 -2.43
CA LYS A 23 -9.79 21.05 -2.20
C LYS A 23 -10.82 21.82 -1.37
N SER A 24 -12.10 21.44 -1.41
CA SER A 24 -13.17 22.03 -0.58
C SER A 24 -13.18 21.56 0.88
N LYS A 25 -12.48 20.46 1.19
CA LYS A 25 -12.43 19.84 2.52
C LYS A 25 -11.06 19.97 3.19
N LYS A 26 -9.98 19.86 2.41
CA LYS A 26 -8.60 19.81 2.89
C LYS A 26 -7.66 20.52 1.94
N SER A 27 -6.75 21.30 2.49
CA SER A 27 -5.61 21.88 1.80
C SER A 27 -4.50 20.85 1.55
N GLN A 28 -3.61 21.15 0.60
CA GLN A 28 -2.43 20.31 0.35
C GLN A 28 -1.51 20.20 1.58
N LEU A 29 -1.43 21.27 2.38
CA LEU A 29 -0.65 21.30 3.60
C LEU A 29 -1.22 20.32 4.65
N GLU A 30 -2.55 20.33 4.83
CA GLU A 30 -3.22 19.38 5.74
C GLU A 30 -3.05 17.94 5.29
N ILE A 31 -3.14 17.68 3.98
CA ILE A 31 -2.86 16.34 3.41
C ILE A 31 -1.41 15.93 3.68
N ALA A 32 -0.45 16.84 3.49
CA ALA A 32 0.97 16.56 3.73
C ALA A 32 1.25 16.22 5.21
N ASN A 33 0.66 16.99 6.12
CA ASN A 33 0.78 16.79 7.56
C ASN A 33 0.12 15.47 7.98
N ALA A 34 -1.09 15.17 7.49
CA ALA A 34 -1.79 13.92 7.80
C ALA A 34 -1.07 12.69 7.23
N ALA A 35 -0.40 12.82 6.09
CA ALA A 35 0.45 11.77 5.51
C ALA A 35 1.80 11.61 6.27
N GLY A 36 2.12 12.53 7.19
CA GLY A 36 3.32 12.49 8.03
C GLY A 36 4.57 12.97 7.30
N PHE A 37 4.44 13.85 6.30
CA PHE A 37 5.59 14.44 5.61
C PHE A 37 6.13 15.63 6.39
N LYS A 38 7.45 15.61 6.67
CA LYS A 38 8.15 16.77 7.27
C LYS A 38 8.19 17.97 6.33
N ASN A 39 8.26 17.72 5.02
CA ASN A 39 8.26 18.75 4.00
C ASN A 39 6.82 19.02 3.52
N PRO A 40 6.27 20.23 3.75
CA PRO A 40 4.89 20.56 3.36
C PRO A 40 4.66 20.51 1.84
N ASN A 41 5.72 20.67 1.05
CA ASN A 41 5.65 20.63 -0.41
C ASN A 41 5.70 19.20 -0.98
N MET A 42 5.80 18.15 -0.14
CA MET A 42 5.96 16.78 -0.62
C MET A 42 4.80 16.32 -1.51
N VAL A 43 3.56 16.66 -1.15
CA VAL A 43 2.38 16.35 -1.97
C VAL A 43 2.48 17.01 -3.36
N THR A 44 2.99 18.25 -3.41
CA THR A 44 3.26 18.96 -4.67
C THR A 44 4.41 18.32 -5.47
N MET A 45 5.45 17.84 -4.82
CA MET A 45 6.53 17.14 -5.51
C MET A 45 6.07 15.81 -6.09
N ILE A 46 5.21 15.08 -5.40
CA ILE A 46 4.65 13.80 -5.86
C ILE A 46 3.68 14.02 -7.03
N LYS A 47 2.74 14.96 -6.93
CA LYS A 47 1.77 15.25 -8.01
C LYS A 47 2.45 15.71 -9.30
N LEU A 48 3.51 16.51 -9.18
CA LEU A 48 4.28 16.99 -10.33
C LEU A 48 5.31 15.96 -10.81
N GLY A 49 5.45 14.83 -10.12
CA GLY A 49 6.38 13.76 -10.47
C GLY A 49 7.86 14.08 -10.26
N SER A 50 8.17 15.07 -9.43
CA SER A 50 9.53 15.37 -8.96
C SER A 50 10.02 14.35 -7.93
N SER A 51 9.11 13.66 -7.24
CA SER A 51 9.41 12.62 -6.24
C SER A 51 8.41 11.47 -6.38
N LYS A 52 8.84 10.26 -6.02
CA LYS A 52 7.94 9.11 -5.87
C LYS A 52 7.26 9.11 -4.49
N LEU A 53 6.13 8.42 -4.38
CA LEU A 53 5.54 8.14 -3.06
C LEU A 53 6.33 7.02 -2.39
N ALA A 54 6.79 7.26 -1.16
CA ALA A 54 7.45 6.23 -0.37
C ALA A 54 6.42 5.15 0.04
N LEU A 55 6.76 3.88 -0.15
CA LEU A 55 5.82 2.75 0.05
C LEU A 55 5.36 2.63 1.51
N ASP A 56 6.24 2.93 2.47
CA ASP A 56 5.92 3.00 3.92
C ASP A 56 4.87 4.07 4.25
N ARG A 57 4.74 5.10 3.41
CA ARG A 57 3.80 6.21 3.60
C ARG A 57 2.46 6.01 2.92
N VAL A 58 2.31 4.97 2.11
CA VAL A 58 1.05 4.68 1.40
C VAL A 58 -0.15 4.59 2.35
N PRO A 59 -0.10 3.89 3.50
CA PRO A 59 -1.27 3.81 4.39
C PRO A 59 -1.70 5.17 4.96
N SER A 60 -0.73 6.01 5.35
CA SER A 60 -1.02 7.35 5.88
C SER A 60 -1.48 8.31 4.79
N MET A 61 -0.88 8.22 3.59
CA MET A 61 -1.31 9.00 2.44
C MET A 61 -2.72 8.63 1.98
N ALA A 62 -3.07 7.34 1.99
CA ALA A 62 -4.41 6.86 1.62
C ALA A 62 -5.48 7.39 2.57
N ARG A 63 -5.21 7.37 3.88
CA ARG A 63 -6.08 8.00 4.89
C ARG A 63 -6.22 9.50 4.66
N ALA A 64 -5.12 10.20 4.36
CA ALA A 64 -5.14 11.63 4.10
C ALA A 64 -5.96 12.00 2.85
N LEU A 65 -5.85 11.19 1.78
CA LEU A 65 -6.55 11.34 0.50
C LEU A 65 -7.95 10.71 0.45
N GLU A 66 -8.42 10.16 1.58
CA GLU A 66 -9.71 9.46 1.66
C GLU A 66 -9.88 8.46 0.51
N CYS A 67 -8.88 7.60 0.31
CA CYS A 67 -8.87 6.58 -0.73
C CYS A 67 -8.43 5.21 -0.23
N ASP A 68 -8.67 4.19 -1.06
CA ASP A 68 -8.30 2.82 -0.75
C ASP A 68 -6.76 2.64 -0.75
N PRO A 69 -6.17 2.13 0.34
CA PRO A 69 -4.73 1.96 0.47
C PRO A 69 -4.16 0.88 -0.45
N ALA A 70 -4.93 -0.16 -0.80
CA ALA A 70 -4.46 -1.21 -1.70
C ALA A 70 -4.34 -0.69 -3.14
N PHE A 71 -5.31 0.09 -3.59
CA PHE A 71 -5.26 0.79 -4.86
C PHE A 71 -4.08 1.78 -4.92
N LEU A 72 -3.89 2.58 -3.87
CA LEU A 72 -2.76 3.51 -3.81
C LEU A 72 -1.41 2.76 -3.79
N MET A 73 -1.32 1.63 -3.10
CA MET A 73 -0.13 0.78 -3.06
C MET A 73 0.21 0.22 -4.43
N ARG A 74 -0.79 -0.26 -5.19
CA ARG A 74 -0.59 -0.72 -6.57
C ARG A 74 0.06 0.37 -7.44
N LEU A 75 -0.50 1.58 -7.41
CA LEU A 75 0.05 2.70 -8.19
C LEU A 75 1.47 3.09 -7.75
N ALA A 76 1.75 3.00 -6.44
CA ALA A 76 3.07 3.28 -5.90
C ALA A 76 4.10 2.21 -6.28
N LEU A 77 3.70 0.93 -6.30
CA LEU A 77 4.52 -0.17 -6.78
C LEU A 77 4.81 -0.06 -8.29
N GLU A 78 3.79 0.22 -9.11
CA GLU A 78 3.95 0.47 -10.55
C GLU A 78 5.00 1.57 -10.81
N GLN A 79 4.99 2.63 -9.99
CA GLN A 79 5.98 3.72 -10.07
C GLN A 79 7.37 3.33 -9.54
N ALA A 80 7.45 2.50 -8.49
CA ALA A 80 8.69 2.20 -7.79
C ALA A 80 9.52 1.08 -8.45
N VAL A 81 8.86 0.05 -8.95
CA VAL A 81 9.53 -1.16 -9.49
C VAL A 81 9.17 -1.43 -10.96
N GLY A 82 8.27 -0.64 -11.56
CA GLY A 82 7.76 -0.87 -12.91
C GLY A 82 6.55 -1.79 -12.94
N ASP A 83 5.80 -1.77 -14.03
CA ASP A 83 4.49 -2.44 -14.15
C ASP A 83 4.61 -3.97 -14.01
N THR A 84 5.56 -4.59 -14.70
CA THR A 84 5.77 -6.05 -14.65
C THR A 84 6.16 -6.56 -13.27
N ALA A 85 7.08 -5.88 -12.59
CA ALA A 85 7.47 -6.24 -11.23
C ALA A 85 6.33 -5.96 -10.23
N ALA A 86 5.57 -4.88 -10.42
CA ALA A 86 4.40 -4.59 -9.59
C ALA A 86 3.31 -5.65 -9.73
N GLN A 87 3.04 -6.14 -10.94
CA GLN A 87 2.10 -7.24 -11.16
C GLN A 87 2.56 -8.52 -10.46
N ALA A 88 3.84 -8.89 -10.61
CA ALA A 88 4.39 -10.05 -9.92
C ALA A 88 4.27 -9.94 -8.39
N ILE A 89 4.53 -8.75 -7.83
CA ILE A 89 4.33 -8.48 -6.40
C ILE A 89 2.84 -8.65 -6.03
N LEU A 90 1.92 -8.05 -6.77
CA LEU A 90 0.49 -8.15 -6.46
C LEU A 90 -0.07 -9.57 -6.58
N GLU A 91 0.46 -10.34 -7.54
CA GLU A 91 0.13 -11.75 -7.75
C GLU A 91 0.68 -12.63 -6.62
N ILE A 92 1.93 -12.41 -6.19
CA ILE A 92 2.57 -13.14 -5.08
C ILE A 92 1.92 -12.78 -3.72
N PHE A 93 1.58 -11.52 -3.50
CA PHE A 93 0.98 -11.03 -2.25
C PHE A 93 -0.55 -11.20 -2.19
N GLY A 94 -1.14 -11.98 -3.10
CA GLY A 94 -2.59 -12.17 -3.25
C GLY A 94 -3.39 -12.46 -1.97
N THR A 95 -4.65 -12.00 -2.02
CA THR A 95 -5.72 -11.94 -0.99
C THR A 95 -5.46 -11.06 0.23
N ALA A 96 -6.24 -9.97 0.33
CA ALA A 96 -6.30 -9.13 1.52
C ALA A 96 -6.84 -9.95 2.70
N VAL A 97 -5.96 -10.27 3.64
CA VAL A 97 -6.34 -10.95 4.89
C VAL A 97 -7.01 -9.97 5.85
N THR A 98 -8.11 -10.40 6.46
CA THR A 98 -8.75 -9.69 7.56
C THR A 98 -7.79 -9.55 8.74
N ALA A 99 -8.08 -8.62 9.67
CA ALA A 99 -7.27 -8.46 10.89
C ALA A 99 -7.18 -9.77 11.70
N ASN A 100 -8.26 -10.57 11.70
CA ASN A 100 -8.30 -11.86 12.38
C ASN A 100 -7.45 -12.91 11.65
N GLU A 101 -7.53 -13.01 10.32
CA GLU A 101 -6.69 -13.91 9.53
C GLU A 101 -5.20 -13.54 9.63
N ARG A 102 -4.89 -12.24 9.75
CA ARG A 102 -3.51 -11.78 10.01
C ARG A 102 -2.98 -12.31 11.34
N ALA A 103 -3.77 -12.26 12.41
CA ALA A 103 -3.37 -12.79 13.72
C ALA A 103 -3.08 -14.30 13.64
N TRP A 104 -3.89 -15.06 12.91
CA TRP A 104 -3.63 -16.49 12.64
C TRP A 104 -2.33 -16.71 11.87
N LEU A 105 -2.03 -15.88 10.87
CA LEU A 105 -0.78 -15.98 10.11
C LEU A 105 0.46 -15.64 10.96
N GLU A 106 0.36 -14.66 11.85
CA GLU A 106 1.43 -14.30 12.78
C GLU A 106 1.74 -15.45 13.75
N GLU A 107 0.71 -16.08 14.31
CA GLU A 107 0.85 -17.25 15.19
C GLU A 107 1.51 -18.44 14.47
N ILE A 108 1.10 -18.72 13.23
CA ILE A 108 1.68 -19.80 12.42
C ILE A 108 3.16 -19.53 12.13
N ARG A 109 3.53 -18.27 11.88
CA ARG A 109 4.94 -17.87 11.63
C ARG A 109 5.80 -18.00 12.88
N ASP A 110 5.27 -17.63 14.03
CA ASP A 110 5.97 -17.81 15.30
C ASP A 110 6.19 -19.30 15.60
N ALA A 111 5.13 -20.11 15.50
CA ALA A 111 5.19 -21.56 15.71
C ALA A 111 6.10 -22.29 14.71
N SER A 112 6.25 -21.78 13.48
CA SER A 112 7.17 -22.34 12.48
C SER A 112 8.61 -21.80 12.60
N GLY A 113 8.88 -20.85 13.50
CA GLY A 113 10.17 -20.16 13.55
C GLY A 113 10.50 -19.39 12.26
N ASN A 114 9.47 -18.86 11.59
CA ASN A 114 9.53 -18.25 10.27
C ASN A 114 10.01 -19.19 9.14
N SER A 115 9.99 -20.50 9.36
CA SER A 115 10.14 -21.47 8.26
C SER A 115 8.87 -21.54 7.40
N ASP A 116 8.97 -22.13 6.21
CA ASP A 116 7.86 -22.33 5.28
C ASP A 116 7.43 -23.82 5.23
N PRO A 117 6.75 -24.34 6.28
CA PRO A 117 6.34 -25.73 6.32
C PRO A 117 5.17 -26.00 5.37
N ARG A 118 5.29 -27.04 4.54
CA ARG A 118 4.17 -27.51 3.72
C ARG A 118 3.00 -27.94 4.60
N MET A 119 1.78 -27.54 4.23
CA MET A 119 0.58 -28.01 4.91
C MET A 119 0.42 -29.53 4.71
N THR A 120 0.40 -30.27 5.82
CA THR A 120 0.23 -31.72 5.84
C THR A 120 -1.21 -32.09 6.21
N SER A 121 -1.60 -33.35 5.97
CA SER A 121 -2.90 -33.87 6.42
C SER A 121 -3.10 -33.69 7.92
N ARG A 122 -2.03 -33.85 8.72
CA ARG A 122 -2.05 -33.66 10.17
C ARG A 122 -2.31 -32.21 10.56
N SER A 123 -1.57 -31.25 9.97
CA SER A 123 -1.74 -29.83 10.31
C SER A 123 -3.09 -29.28 9.82
N SER A 124 -3.58 -29.76 8.67
CA SER A 124 -4.93 -29.44 8.18
C SER A 124 -6.03 -29.93 9.13
N THR A 125 -5.94 -31.16 9.63
CA THR A 125 -6.89 -31.69 10.63
C THR A 125 -6.84 -30.91 11.94
N ALA A 126 -5.65 -30.55 12.42
CA ALA A 126 -5.49 -29.74 13.63
C ALA A 126 -6.13 -28.35 13.48
N LEU A 127 -5.87 -27.65 12.38
CA LEU A 127 -6.49 -26.36 12.09
C LEU A 127 -8.02 -26.47 12.02
N ARG A 128 -8.55 -27.49 11.32
CA ARG A 128 -10.01 -27.72 11.24
C ARG A 128 -10.63 -28.00 12.60
N SER A 129 -9.90 -28.60 13.55
CA SER A 129 -10.41 -28.88 14.89
C SER A 129 -10.66 -27.60 15.70
N ILE A 130 -9.90 -26.54 15.45
CA ILE A 130 -10.02 -25.25 16.13
C ILE A 130 -11.29 -24.49 15.69
N PHE A 131 -11.65 -24.62 14.41
CA PHE A 131 -12.81 -23.93 13.82
C PHE A 131 -14.08 -24.78 13.76
N ARG A 132 -14.04 -26.04 14.19
CA ARG A 132 -15.22 -26.89 14.25
C ARG A 132 -16.17 -26.37 15.35
N ARG A 133 -17.38 -25.97 14.95
CA ARG A 133 -18.56 -25.94 15.81
C ARG A 133 -19.18 -27.33 15.88
#